data_AF-A0A7J0A4S1-F1
#
_entry.id   AF-A0A7J0A4S1-F1
#
_cell.length_a   1.000
_cell.length_b   1.000
_cell.length_c   1.000
_cell.angle_alpha   90.00
_cell.angle_beta   90.00
_cell.angle_gamma   90.00
#
_symmetry.space_group_name_H-M   'P 1'
#
loop_
_entity.id
_entity.type
_entity.pdbx_description
1 polymer ?
#
loop_
_entity_poly.entity_id
_entity_poly.type
_entity_poly.pdbx_seq_one_letter_code
_entity_poly.pdbx_strand_id
1 'polypeptide(L)'
;MGEAAGLLAGSQTISAVIGVASDTINQLGISEAQKATYINAIPVAYAVTYIFGTAGSAWLLASLGPKMLGGLDKVKADCKALEAQMGTSEVDEPGFSPALRPVVERVRQQGVVKEVSLDMILQPGDEVVLSGRREFVIGEEDWIGPEVVDAQLLDFPAETLPVMVTHRTFAGEKIATIRAQKFMHGVSIRSIKRAGINVPVLAQTVVVSPARNGVSAYRLPI
;
A
#
# COMPACT_ATOMS: atom_id res chain seq x y z
N MET A 1 33.39 0.37 9.91
CA MET A 1 32.63 0.39 8.63
C MET A 1 31.16 0.04 8.84
N GLY A 2 30.83 -1.05 9.54
CA GLY A 2 29.43 -1.42 9.81
C GLY A 2 28.62 -0.37 10.59
N GLU A 3 29.22 0.24 11.60
CA GLU A 3 28.57 1.27 12.43
C GLU A 3 28.20 2.52 11.61
N ALA A 4 29.10 2.97 10.73
CA ALA A 4 28.86 4.12 9.85
C ALA A 4 27.72 3.84 8.85
N ALA A 5 27.68 2.62 8.29
CA ALA A 5 26.60 2.19 7.42
C ALA A 5 25.26 2.10 8.18
N GLY A 6 25.25 1.57 9.41
CA GLY A 6 24.06 1.50 10.24
C GLY A 6 23.55 2.88 10.68
N LEU A 7 24.44 3.80 11.04
CA LEU A 7 24.12 5.19 11.37
C LEU A 7 23.49 5.94 10.19
N LEU A 8 24.06 5.79 8.99
CA LEU A 8 23.51 6.39 7.77
C LEU A 8 22.14 5.79 7.44
N ALA A 9 22.01 4.46 7.51
CA ALA A 9 20.76 3.76 7.26
C ALA A 9 19.65 4.19 8.24
N GLY A 10 19.93 4.28 9.53
CA GLY A 10 18.93 4.62 10.54
C GLY A 10 18.58 6.10 10.55
N SER A 11 19.56 7.00 10.45
CA SER A 11 19.30 8.46 10.39
C SER A 11 18.40 8.87 9.22
N GLN A 12 18.54 8.20 8.08
CA GLN A 12 17.74 8.46 6.88
C GLN A 12 16.52 7.53 6.77
N THR A 13 16.35 6.57 7.66
CA THR A 13 15.30 5.54 7.61
C THR A 13 15.33 4.67 6.32
N ILE A 14 16.52 4.46 5.75
CA ILE A 14 16.72 3.70 4.50
C ILE A 14 17.36 2.34 4.81
N SER A 15 16.55 1.28 4.78
CA SER A 15 17.02 -0.10 5.03
C SER A 15 17.88 -0.67 3.89
N ALA A 16 17.72 -0.16 2.65
CA ALA A 16 18.51 -0.61 1.48
C ALA A 16 20.03 -0.45 1.67
N VAL A 17 20.46 0.53 2.46
CA VAL A 17 21.87 0.78 2.80
C VAL A 17 22.49 -0.42 3.53
N ILE A 18 21.71 -1.15 4.34
CA ILE A 18 22.19 -2.33 5.08
C ILE A 18 22.61 -3.43 4.11
N GLY A 19 21.78 -3.69 3.08
CA GLY A 19 22.05 -4.71 2.06
C GLY A 19 23.29 -4.40 1.22
N VAL A 20 23.37 -3.17 0.70
CA VAL A 20 24.52 -2.72 -0.12
C VAL A 20 25.82 -2.67 0.68
N ALA A 21 25.77 -2.22 1.94
CA ALA A 21 26.95 -2.18 2.81
C ALA A 21 27.43 -3.60 3.18
N SER A 22 26.51 -4.52 3.44
CA SER A 22 26.87 -5.92 3.73
C SER A 22 27.52 -6.60 2.52
N ASP A 23 26.97 -6.37 1.32
CA ASP A 23 27.55 -6.88 0.08
C ASP A 23 28.96 -6.31 -0.18
N THR A 24 29.13 -5.00 0.04
CA THR A 24 30.44 -4.34 -0.10
C THR A 24 31.45 -4.89 0.91
N ILE A 25 31.05 -5.15 2.16
CA ILE A 25 31.93 -5.73 3.19
C ILE A 25 32.35 -7.16 2.81
N ASN A 26 31.46 -7.95 2.21
CA ASN A 26 31.77 -9.30 1.78
C ASN A 26 32.84 -9.35 0.67
N GLN A 27 32.91 -8.30 -0.15
CA GLN A 27 33.90 -8.16 -1.23
C GLN A 27 35.28 -7.68 -0.74
N LEU A 28 35.43 -7.30 0.54
CA LEU A 28 36.72 -6.88 1.09
C LEU A 28 37.66 -8.07 1.27
N GLY A 29 38.95 -7.87 0.96
CA GLY A 29 40.04 -8.84 1.19
C GLY A 29 40.47 -8.97 2.66
N ILE A 30 39.52 -8.89 3.61
CA ILE A 30 39.75 -9.02 5.06
C ILE A 30 39.32 -10.41 5.56
N SER A 31 39.72 -10.76 6.78
CA SER A 31 39.35 -12.06 7.36
C SER A 31 37.84 -12.19 7.58
N GLU A 32 37.32 -13.42 7.47
CA GLU A 32 35.89 -13.72 7.70
C GLU A 32 35.42 -13.29 9.11
N ALA A 33 36.28 -13.39 10.12
CA ALA A 33 35.99 -12.92 11.48
C ALA A 33 35.79 -11.39 11.54
N GLN A 34 36.54 -10.62 10.73
CA GLN A 34 36.37 -9.17 10.65
C GLN A 34 35.12 -8.79 9.84
N LYS A 35 34.80 -9.53 8.77
CA LYS A 35 33.56 -9.34 8.01
C LYS A 35 32.34 -9.53 8.90
N ALA A 36 32.30 -10.62 9.67
CA ALA A 36 31.22 -10.90 10.61
C ALA A 36 31.07 -9.79 11.66
N THR A 37 32.19 -9.31 12.23
CA THR A 37 32.18 -8.19 13.19
C THR A 37 31.55 -6.93 12.58
N TYR A 38 31.92 -6.57 11.35
CA TYR A 38 31.37 -5.38 10.69
C TYR A 38 29.90 -5.55 10.29
N ILE A 39 29.52 -6.69 9.74
CA ILE A 39 28.14 -6.95 9.32
C ILE A 39 27.21 -6.93 10.54
N ASN A 40 27.60 -7.55 11.65
CA ASN A 40 26.79 -7.59 12.87
C ASN A 40 26.63 -6.23 13.56
N ALA A 41 27.52 -5.27 13.30
CA ALA A 41 27.41 -3.91 13.85
C ALA A 41 26.35 -3.05 13.11
N ILE A 42 26.01 -3.38 11.85
CA ILE A 42 25.09 -2.58 11.03
C ILE A 42 23.67 -2.56 11.62
N PRO A 43 23.02 -3.70 11.95
CA PRO A 43 21.66 -3.70 12.48
C PRO A 43 21.56 -3.02 13.85
N VAL A 44 22.60 -3.16 14.69
CA VAL A 44 22.65 -2.54 16.02
C VAL A 44 22.66 -1.01 15.89
N ALA A 45 23.53 -0.47 15.04
CA ALA A 45 23.58 0.97 14.78
C ALA A 45 22.31 1.49 14.09
N TYR A 46 21.72 0.71 13.18
CA TYR A 46 20.44 1.04 12.55
C TYR A 46 19.32 1.16 13.59
N ALA A 47 19.14 0.17 14.46
CA ALA A 47 18.06 0.14 15.45
C ALA A 47 18.10 1.35 16.40
N VAL A 48 19.29 1.75 16.85
CA VAL A 48 19.45 2.90 17.75
C VAL A 48 19.15 4.21 17.02
N THR A 49 19.58 4.35 15.76
CA THR A 49 19.54 5.63 15.04
C THR A 49 18.24 5.87 14.27
N TYR A 50 17.50 4.80 13.94
CA TYR A 50 16.18 4.87 13.32
C TYR A 50 15.18 5.68 14.17
N ILE A 51 15.19 5.48 15.49
CA ILE A 51 14.27 6.18 16.40
C ILE A 51 14.51 7.69 16.32
N PHE A 52 15.77 8.12 16.30
CA PHE A 52 16.11 9.54 16.16
C PHE A 52 15.81 10.08 14.76
N GLY A 53 15.99 9.27 13.71
CA GLY A 53 15.61 9.63 12.35
C GLY A 53 14.10 9.88 12.23
N THR A 54 13.27 8.93 12.65
CA THR A 54 11.81 9.04 12.58
C THR A 54 11.25 10.06 13.56
N ALA A 55 11.58 9.96 14.86
CA ALA A 55 11.03 10.87 15.87
C ALA A 55 11.59 12.28 15.73
N GLY A 56 12.87 12.42 15.39
CA GLY A 56 13.51 13.73 15.19
C GLY A 56 12.98 14.45 13.96
N SER A 57 12.81 13.76 12.83
CA SER A 57 12.20 14.36 11.64
C SER A 57 10.73 14.73 11.87
N ALA A 58 9.95 13.86 12.53
CA ALA A 58 8.57 14.18 12.90
C ALA A 58 8.50 15.41 13.81
N TRP A 59 9.35 15.49 14.84
CA TRP A 59 9.41 16.64 15.73
C TRP A 59 9.83 17.92 15.00
N LEU A 60 10.84 17.85 14.13
CA LEU A 60 11.33 19.00 13.37
C LEU A 60 10.25 19.50 12.39
N LEU A 61 9.59 18.60 11.67
CA LEU A 61 8.49 18.97 10.78
C LEU A 61 7.29 19.53 11.54
N ALA A 62 6.96 18.99 12.72
CA ALA A 62 5.84 19.47 13.53
C ALA A 62 6.13 20.81 14.25
N SER A 63 7.39 21.09 14.60
CA SER A 63 7.75 22.26 15.41
C SER A 63 8.33 23.40 14.58
N LEU A 64 9.23 23.11 13.64
CA LEU A 64 9.92 24.09 12.80
C LEU A 64 9.12 24.37 11.52
N GLY A 65 8.51 23.35 10.92
CA GLY A 65 7.71 23.49 9.69
C GLY A 65 6.64 24.59 9.78
N PRO A 66 5.73 24.55 10.78
CA PRO A 66 4.71 25.57 10.94
C PRO A 66 5.29 26.97 11.21
N LYS A 67 6.39 27.06 11.96
CA LYS A 67 7.05 28.35 12.24
C LYS A 67 7.64 28.97 10.97
N MET A 68 8.27 28.17 10.11
CA MET A 68 8.81 28.65 8.83
C MET A 68 7.71 29.10 7.86
N LEU A 69 6.54 28.47 7.90
CA LEU A 69 5.40 28.82 7.04
C LEU A 69 4.57 30.02 7.54
N GLY A 70 4.92 30.58 8.69
CA GLY A 70 4.29 31.79 9.26
C GLY A 70 3.37 31.54 10.44
N GLY A 71 3.50 30.39 11.11
CA GLY A 71 2.75 30.03 12.32
C GLY A 71 1.72 28.92 12.07
N LEU A 72 1.41 28.21 13.15
CA LEU A 72 0.51 27.04 13.11
C LEU A 72 -0.91 27.41 12.69
N ASP A 73 -1.38 28.60 13.07
CA ASP A 73 -2.69 29.11 12.69
C ASP A 73 -2.78 29.45 11.20
N LYS A 74 -1.71 30.03 10.65
CA LYS A 74 -1.62 30.30 9.22
C LYS A 74 -1.56 29.00 8.42
N VAL A 75 -0.75 28.02 8.84
CA VAL A 75 -0.71 26.71 8.17
C VAL A 75 -2.08 26.02 8.20
N LYS A 76 -2.79 26.06 9.33
CA LYS A 76 -4.17 25.52 9.41
C LYS A 76 -5.15 26.27 8.50
N ALA A 77 -5.07 27.60 8.47
CA ALA A 77 -5.91 28.42 7.60
C ALA A 77 -5.60 28.19 6.12
N ASP A 78 -4.33 28.11 5.75
CA ASP A 78 -3.85 27.82 4.41
C ASP A 78 -4.23 26.40 4.01
N CYS A 79 -4.08 25.38 4.87
CA CYS A 79 -4.57 24.02 4.64
C CYS A 79 -6.07 23.99 4.43
N LYS A 80 -6.87 24.69 5.25
CA LYS A 80 -8.33 24.77 5.09
C LYS A 80 -8.74 25.51 3.80
N ALA A 81 -8.01 26.56 3.44
CA ALA A 81 -8.21 27.27 2.18
C ALA A 81 -7.78 26.41 0.99
N LEU A 82 -6.70 25.64 1.12
CA LEU A 82 -6.25 24.66 0.14
C LEU A 82 -7.27 23.53 0.00
N GLU A 83 -7.81 22.99 1.09
CA GLU A 83 -8.88 21.99 1.07
C GLU A 83 -10.11 22.53 0.33
N ALA A 84 -10.49 23.79 0.59
CA ALA A 84 -11.60 24.45 -0.11
C ALA A 84 -11.31 24.75 -1.59
N GLN A 85 -10.05 25.10 -1.95
CA GLN A 85 -9.62 25.38 -3.32
C GLN A 85 -9.35 24.10 -4.14
N MET A 86 -8.80 23.07 -3.49
CA MET A 86 -8.56 21.75 -4.06
C MET A 86 -9.85 20.93 -4.17
N GLY A 87 -10.98 21.46 -3.67
CA GLY A 87 -12.32 20.99 -4.01
C GLY A 87 -12.55 19.50 -3.79
N THR A 88 -11.79 18.91 -2.87
CA THR A 88 -11.83 17.49 -2.53
C THR A 88 -11.61 17.42 -1.03
N SER A 89 -12.71 17.45 -0.28
CA SER A 89 -12.75 16.61 0.90
C SER A 89 -12.34 15.21 0.41
N GLU A 90 -11.49 14.45 1.11
CA GLU A 90 -11.08 13.10 0.66
C GLU A 90 -12.29 12.19 0.33
N VAL A 91 -13.48 12.55 0.83
CA VAL A 91 -14.80 11.99 0.50
C VAL A 91 -15.33 12.23 -0.92
N ASP A 92 -14.76 13.13 -1.71
CA ASP A 92 -15.22 13.51 -3.06
C ASP A 92 -14.23 13.14 -4.19
N GLU A 93 -13.16 12.39 -3.92
CA GLU A 93 -12.32 11.84 -4.99
C GLU A 93 -13.11 10.83 -5.86
N PRO A 94 -13.05 10.91 -7.21
CA PRO A 94 -13.63 9.88 -8.08
C PRO A 94 -12.88 8.55 -7.93
N GLY A 95 -13.40 7.69 -7.07
CA GLY A 95 -12.76 6.45 -6.61
C GLY A 95 -12.86 6.25 -5.09
N PHE A 96 -13.17 7.31 -4.35
CA PHE A 96 -13.58 7.24 -2.96
C PHE A 96 -15.06 6.89 -2.89
N SER A 97 -15.35 5.60 -2.70
CA SER A 97 -16.57 5.24 -2.00
C SER A 97 -16.24 5.29 -0.52
N PRO A 98 -17.06 5.90 0.34
CA PRO A 98 -16.98 5.61 1.76
C PRO A 98 -17.16 4.10 1.88
N ALA A 99 -16.07 3.35 2.06
CA ALA A 99 -16.14 1.96 2.48
C ALA A 99 -16.52 1.97 3.97
N LEU A 100 -17.71 2.52 4.27
CA LEU A 100 -18.38 2.50 5.56
C LEU A 100 -18.89 1.09 5.89
N ARG A 101 -18.46 0.07 5.14
CA ARG A 101 -18.90 -1.31 5.28
C ARG A 101 -17.68 -2.21 5.07
N PRO A 102 -17.09 -2.78 6.13
CA PRO A 102 -16.16 -3.88 5.95
C PRO A 102 -16.86 -4.96 5.12
N VAL A 103 -16.16 -5.48 4.11
CA VAL A 103 -16.65 -6.56 3.27
C VAL A 103 -16.12 -7.86 3.84
N VAL A 104 -17.01 -8.82 4.10
CA VAL A 104 -16.63 -10.17 4.48
C VAL A 104 -16.21 -10.90 3.20
N GLU A 105 -14.95 -11.28 3.11
CA GLU A 105 -14.42 -12.00 1.94
C GLU A 105 -14.47 -13.51 2.11
N ARG A 106 -14.20 -14.00 3.32
CA ARG A 106 -14.22 -15.43 3.66
C ARG A 106 -14.67 -15.65 5.08
N VAL A 107 -15.29 -16.80 5.32
CA VAL A 107 -15.64 -17.25 6.67
C VAL A 107 -15.11 -18.67 6.84
N ARG A 108 -14.38 -18.92 7.93
CA ARG A 108 -14.07 -20.26 8.41
C ARG A 108 -15.06 -20.63 9.49
N GLN A 109 -15.92 -21.60 9.20
CA GLN A 109 -16.83 -22.18 10.19
C GLN A 109 -16.36 -23.59 10.51
N GLN A 110 -16.18 -23.90 11.79
CA GLN A 110 -15.79 -25.24 12.25
C GLN A 110 -14.53 -25.79 11.55
N GLY A 111 -13.56 -24.92 11.26
CA GLY A 111 -12.29 -25.30 10.61
C GLY A 111 -12.31 -25.30 9.08
N VAL A 112 -13.48 -25.18 8.44
CA VAL A 112 -13.64 -25.22 6.97
C VAL A 112 -13.88 -23.82 6.41
N VAL A 113 -13.06 -23.42 5.43
CA VAL A 113 -13.20 -22.15 4.72
C VAL A 113 -14.36 -22.24 3.72
N LYS A 114 -15.32 -21.31 3.80
CA LYS A 114 -16.49 -21.20 2.92
C LYS A 114 -16.52 -19.84 2.22
N GLU A 115 -17.07 -19.83 1.02
CA GLU A 115 -17.40 -18.62 0.27
C GLU A 115 -18.59 -17.90 0.92
N VAL A 116 -18.56 -16.56 0.89
CA VAL A 116 -19.52 -15.73 1.62
C VAL A 116 -20.82 -15.61 0.83
N SER A 117 -21.94 -15.88 1.50
CA SER A 117 -23.29 -15.62 0.96
C SER A 117 -24.03 -14.60 1.82
N LEU A 118 -24.91 -13.80 1.21
CA LEU A 118 -25.66 -12.72 1.87
C LEU A 118 -26.66 -13.22 2.94
N ASP A 119 -27.01 -14.51 2.91
CA ASP A 119 -27.89 -15.19 3.86
C ASP A 119 -27.12 -16.00 4.92
N MET A 120 -25.78 -15.95 4.92
CA MET A 120 -24.94 -16.67 5.87
C MET A 120 -25.06 -16.04 7.28
N ILE A 121 -25.42 -16.87 8.26
CA ILE A 121 -25.45 -16.49 9.68
C ILE A 121 -24.12 -16.87 10.34
N LEU A 122 -23.43 -15.88 10.91
CA LEU A 122 -22.20 -16.06 11.68
C LEU A 122 -22.49 -16.55 13.11
N GLN A 123 -21.65 -17.43 13.63
CA GLN A 123 -21.73 -17.95 15.00
C GLN A 123 -20.48 -17.58 15.81
N PRO A 124 -20.58 -17.47 17.14
CA PRO A 124 -19.41 -17.28 17.99
C PRO A 124 -18.38 -18.41 17.77
N GLY A 125 -17.14 -18.04 17.45
CA GLY A 125 -16.05 -18.96 17.12
C GLY A 125 -15.80 -19.16 15.61
N ASP A 126 -16.61 -18.54 14.74
CA ASP A 126 -16.28 -18.41 13.32
C ASP A 126 -15.16 -17.39 13.12
N GLU A 127 -14.25 -17.67 12.19
CA GLU A 127 -13.20 -16.73 11.80
C GLU A 127 -13.62 -16.04 10.50
N VAL A 128 -13.55 -14.71 10.45
CA VAL A 128 -13.98 -13.93 9.29
C VAL A 128 -12.83 -13.09 8.75
N VAL A 129 -12.71 -13.06 7.41
CA VAL A 129 -11.77 -12.18 6.72
C VAL A 129 -12.52 -10.92 6.34
N LEU A 130 -12.09 -9.79 6.91
CA LEU A 130 -12.66 -8.49 6.64
C LEU A 130 -11.69 -7.69 5.76
N SER A 131 -12.18 -7.23 4.61
CA SER A 131 -11.48 -6.27 3.75
C SER A 131 -12.08 -4.88 3.92
N GLY A 132 -11.23 -3.91 4.26
CA GLY A 132 -11.62 -2.53 4.48
C GLY A 132 -10.43 -1.65 4.89
N ARG A 133 -10.64 -0.33 4.98
CA ARG A 133 -9.62 0.59 5.50
C ARG A 133 -9.35 0.27 6.99
N ARG A 134 -8.07 0.10 7.34
CA ARG A 134 -7.59 -0.32 8.67
C ARG A 134 -8.20 0.49 9.83
N GLU A 135 -8.41 1.79 9.62
CA GLU A 135 -9.03 2.70 10.61
C GLU A 135 -10.50 2.39 10.93
N PHE A 136 -11.24 1.72 10.04
CA PHE A 136 -12.64 1.32 10.25
C PHE A 136 -12.78 -0.14 10.69
N VAL A 137 -11.83 -1.00 10.33
CA VAL A 137 -11.82 -2.41 10.75
C VAL A 137 -11.31 -2.56 12.19
N ILE A 138 -10.35 -1.73 12.61
CA ILE A 138 -9.75 -1.77 13.96
C ILE A 138 -10.58 -0.97 14.98
N GLY A 139 -11.52 -0.13 14.54
CA GLY A 139 -12.38 0.67 15.43
C GLY A 139 -13.57 -0.09 16.04
N GLU A 140 -13.85 -1.32 15.59
CA GLU A 140 -15.06 -2.08 15.92
C GLU A 140 -14.76 -3.40 16.67
N GLU A 141 -13.76 -3.39 17.55
CA GLU A 141 -13.35 -4.57 18.35
C GLU A 141 -14.45 -5.09 19.29
N ASP A 142 -15.46 -4.27 19.60
CA ASP A 142 -16.51 -4.61 20.58
C ASP A 142 -17.47 -5.73 20.13
N TRP A 143 -17.61 -6.00 18.82
CA TRP A 143 -18.57 -6.98 18.31
C TRP A 143 -18.02 -8.07 17.38
N ILE A 144 -16.83 -7.89 16.78
CA ILE A 144 -16.20 -8.86 15.86
C ILE A 144 -15.26 -9.84 16.58
N GLY A 145 -14.72 -9.46 17.75
CA GLY A 145 -13.77 -10.27 18.51
C GLY A 145 -12.29 -9.97 18.15
N PRO A 146 -11.33 -10.72 18.73
CA PRO A 146 -9.90 -10.42 18.59
C PRO A 146 -9.38 -10.59 17.16
N GLU A 147 -8.40 -9.77 16.76
CA GLU A 147 -7.70 -9.91 15.47
C GLU A 147 -6.99 -11.27 15.38
N VAL A 148 -7.34 -12.08 14.38
CA VAL A 148 -6.74 -13.40 14.12
C VAL A 148 -5.86 -13.33 12.87
N VAL A 149 -4.57 -13.67 13.02
CA VAL A 149 -3.63 -13.74 11.90
C VAL A 149 -3.58 -15.18 11.37
N ASP A 150 -4.35 -15.48 10.33
CA ASP A 150 -4.42 -16.81 9.71
C ASP A 150 -3.92 -16.79 8.25
N ALA A 151 -2.79 -17.45 8.00
CA ALA A 151 -2.13 -17.49 6.69
C ALA A 151 -2.91 -18.26 5.60
N GLN A 152 -3.78 -19.21 5.95
CA GLN A 152 -4.62 -19.94 4.98
C GLN A 152 -5.81 -19.11 4.52
N LEU A 153 -6.35 -18.29 5.41
CA LEU A 153 -7.43 -17.35 5.08
C LEU A 153 -6.93 -16.18 4.23
N LEU A 154 -5.68 -15.78 4.45
CA LEU A 154 -5.00 -14.68 3.75
C LEU A 154 -4.29 -15.10 2.45
N ASP A 155 -4.29 -16.39 2.09
CA ASP A 155 -3.72 -16.86 0.82
C ASP A 155 -4.73 -16.64 -0.33
N PHE A 156 -4.55 -15.53 -1.04
CA PHE A 156 -5.28 -15.21 -2.26
C PHE A 156 -4.35 -15.38 -3.46
N PRO A 157 -4.59 -16.36 -4.35
CA PRO A 157 -3.82 -16.45 -5.59
C PRO A 157 -4.21 -15.29 -6.51
N ALA A 158 -3.44 -14.19 -6.48
CA ALA A 158 -3.63 -13.06 -7.37
C ALA A 158 -3.05 -13.37 -8.76
N GLU A 159 -3.91 -13.64 -9.73
CA GLU A 159 -3.48 -13.96 -11.10
C GLU A 159 -3.31 -12.68 -11.93
N THR A 160 -2.12 -12.49 -12.53
CA THR A 160 -1.85 -11.38 -13.46
C THR A 160 -2.19 -11.81 -14.88
N LEU A 161 -3.28 -11.30 -15.45
CA LEU A 161 -3.69 -11.63 -16.81
C LEU A 161 -3.42 -10.45 -17.77
N PRO A 162 -2.68 -10.66 -18.86
CA PRO A 162 -2.62 -9.68 -19.94
C PRO A 162 -3.96 -9.66 -20.70
N VAL A 163 -4.72 -8.59 -20.56
CA VAL A 163 -5.99 -8.32 -21.24
C VAL A 163 -5.75 -7.37 -22.42
N MET A 164 -6.07 -7.80 -23.64
CA MET A 164 -5.98 -6.94 -24.81
C MET A 164 -7.31 -6.22 -25.04
N VAL A 165 -7.30 -4.88 -25.05
CA VAL A 165 -8.50 -4.09 -25.33
C VAL A 165 -8.69 -4.00 -26.83
N THR A 166 -9.44 -4.94 -27.42
CA THR A 166 -9.78 -4.92 -28.85
C THR A 166 -11.04 -4.07 -29.07
N HIS A 167 -11.07 -3.24 -30.10
CA HIS A 167 -12.00 -2.11 -30.30
C HIS A 167 -13.52 -2.41 -30.10
N ARG A 168 -14.22 -1.37 -29.60
CA ARG A 168 -15.68 -1.09 -29.44
C ARG A 168 -16.26 -1.00 -28.03
N THR A 169 -15.62 -1.54 -26.98
CA THR A 169 -16.25 -1.53 -25.64
C THR A 169 -15.67 -0.50 -24.65
N PHE A 170 -14.36 -0.25 -24.67
CA PHE A 170 -13.70 0.70 -23.74
C PHE A 170 -12.59 1.55 -24.38
N ALA A 171 -12.48 1.52 -25.70
CA ALA A 171 -11.54 2.38 -26.42
C ALA A 171 -12.09 3.82 -26.44
N GLY A 172 -11.29 4.77 -25.99
CA GLY A 172 -11.69 6.16 -25.79
C GLY A 172 -12.22 6.44 -24.38
N GLU A 173 -12.40 5.41 -23.55
CA GLU A 173 -12.88 5.58 -22.18
C GLU A 173 -11.74 5.91 -21.20
N LYS A 174 -12.10 6.63 -20.15
CA LYS A 174 -11.21 6.90 -19.03
C LYS A 174 -11.10 5.66 -18.14
N ILE A 175 -9.93 5.45 -17.54
CA ILE A 175 -9.73 4.40 -16.53
C ILE A 175 -10.74 4.50 -15.39
N ALA A 176 -11.14 5.72 -14.99
CA ALA A 176 -12.20 5.93 -14.01
C ALA A 176 -13.55 5.28 -14.43
N THR A 177 -13.96 5.47 -15.69
CA THR A 177 -15.20 4.87 -16.24
C THR A 177 -15.13 3.36 -16.26
N ILE A 178 -13.95 2.80 -16.58
CA ILE A 178 -13.74 1.35 -16.63
C ILE A 178 -13.79 0.77 -15.22
N ARG A 179 -13.10 1.37 -14.24
CA ARG A 179 -13.08 0.95 -12.83
C ARG A 179 -14.47 0.91 -12.19
N ALA A 180 -15.38 1.78 -12.63
CA ALA A 180 -16.76 1.82 -12.13
C ALA A 180 -17.65 0.68 -12.64
N GLN A 181 -17.16 -0.18 -13.54
CA GLN A 181 -17.95 -1.28 -14.10
C GLN A 181 -18.04 -2.46 -13.14
N LYS A 182 -19.18 -3.17 -13.15
CA LYS A 182 -19.40 -4.33 -12.27
C LYS A 182 -18.37 -5.45 -12.43
N PHE A 183 -17.83 -5.65 -13.64
CA PHE A 183 -16.79 -6.66 -13.88
C PHE A 183 -15.41 -6.27 -13.32
N MET A 184 -15.24 -5.02 -12.88
CA MET A 184 -14.01 -4.56 -12.24
C MET A 184 -13.99 -4.80 -10.72
N HIS A 185 -15.08 -5.32 -10.14
CA HIS A 185 -15.08 -5.74 -8.74
C HIS A 185 -14.06 -6.86 -8.54
N GLY A 186 -13.11 -6.67 -7.62
CA GLY A 186 -12.00 -7.60 -7.43
C GLY A 186 -10.94 -7.56 -8.55
N VAL A 187 -11.01 -6.61 -9.49
CA VAL A 187 -10.04 -6.51 -10.60
C VAL A 187 -9.26 -5.21 -10.49
N SER A 188 -7.94 -5.30 -10.37
CA SER A 188 -7.06 -4.12 -10.31
C SER A 188 -6.21 -3.98 -11.57
N ILE A 189 -6.14 -2.76 -12.11
CA ILE A 189 -5.31 -2.43 -13.28
C ILE A 189 -3.92 -2.05 -12.78
N ARG A 190 -2.94 -2.94 -12.97
CA ARG A 190 -1.54 -2.73 -12.53
C ARG A 190 -0.75 -1.81 -13.44
N SER A 191 -0.86 -2.08 -14.74
CA SER A 191 -0.07 -1.40 -15.75
C SER A 191 -0.79 -1.36 -17.09
N ILE A 192 -0.56 -0.27 -17.81
CA ILE A 192 -1.05 -0.07 -19.17
C ILE A 192 0.19 0.05 -20.04
N LYS A 193 0.31 -0.79 -21.07
CA LYS A 193 1.37 -0.65 -22.09
C LYS A 193 0.77 -0.14 -23.38
N ARG A 194 1.34 0.94 -23.91
CA ARG A 194 1.00 1.50 -25.22
C ARG A 194 2.19 1.42 -26.16
N ALA A 195 2.08 0.63 -27.22
CA ALA A 195 3.15 0.39 -28.20
C ALA A 195 4.50 0.05 -27.53
N GLY A 196 4.46 -0.75 -26.46
CA GLY A 196 5.62 -1.13 -25.65
C GLY A 196 6.03 -0.14 -24.56
N ILE A 197 5.45 1.06 -24.50
CA ILE A 197 5.75 2.09 -23.51
C ILE A 197 4.77 2.01 -22.34
N ASN A 198 5.27 2.06 -21.11
CA ASN A 198 4.41 2.12 -19.93
C ASN A 198 3.68 3.47 -19.87
N VAL A 199 2.35 3.42 -19.73
CA VAL A 199 1.50 4.59 -19.53
C VAL A 199 1.08 4.63 -18.05
N PRO A 200 1.18 5.78 -17.37
CA PRO A 200 0.74 5.89 -15.99
C PRO A 200 -0.78 5.61 -15.87
N VAL A 201 -1.15 4.84 -14.85
CA VAL A 201 -2.53 4.43 -14.57
C VAL A 201 -3.22 5.50 -13.72
N LEU A 202 -3.57 6.62 -14.34
CA LEU A 202 -4.30 7.73 -13.71
C LEU A 202 -5.79 7.62 -14.02
N ALA A 203 -6.65 8.21 -13.17
CA ALA A 203 -8.10 8.23 -13.38
C ALA A 203 -8.47 8.86 -14.74
N GLN A 204 -7.78 9.93 -15.13
CA GLN A 204 -7.93 10.61 -16.42
C GLN A 204 -7.22 9.92 -17.59
N THR A 205 -6.45 8.85 -17.37
CA THR A 205 -5.79 8.13 -18.47
C THR A 205 -6.85 7.53 -19.38
N VAL A 206 -6.77 7.86 -20.67
CA VAL A 206 -7.68 7.34 -21.70
C VAL A 206 -7.10 6.05 -22.28
N VAL A 207 -7.89 4.99 -22.25
CA VAL A 207 -7.54 3.72 -22.89
C VAL A 207 -7.75 3.86 -24.39
N VAL A 208 -6.69 3.70 -25.17
CA VAL A 208 -6.77 3.77 -26.64
C VAL A 208 -6.72 2.36 -27.24
N SER A 209 -7.55 2.12 -28.25
CA SER A 209 -7.55 0.84 -28.97
C SER A 209 -6.20 0.64 -29.65
N PRO A 210 -5.69 -0.60 -29.66
CA PRO A 210 -4.46 -0.90 -30.34
C PRO A 210 -4.69 -1.24 -31.81
N ALA A 211 -3.89 -0.58 -32.64
CA ALA A 211 -3.08 -1.34 -33.57
C ALA A 211 -1.84 -1.98 -32.88
N ARG A 212 -1.57 -1.82 -31.56
CA ARG A 212 -0.42 -2.42 -30.83
C ARG A 212 -0.32 -2.31 -29.26
N ASN A 213 -1.29 -2.74 -28.43
CA ASN A 213 -1.27 -2.60 -26.95
C ASN A 213 -1.88 -3.80 -26.22
N GLY A 214 -1.24 -4.23 -25.13
CA GLY A 214 -1.81 -5.12 -24.11
C GLY A 214 -1.96 -4.37 -22.79
N VAL A 215 -3.12 -4.48 -22.14
CA VAL A 215 -3.34 -4.08 -20.75
C VAL A 215 -3.06 -5.29 -19.88
N SER A 216 -2.60 -5.14 -18.63
CA SER A 216 -2.50 -6.27 -17.70
C SER A 216 -3.36 -5.98 -16.48
N ALA A 217 -4.36 -6.84 -16.27
CA ALA A 217 -5.33 -6.74 -15.20
C ALA A 217 -5.22 -7.95 -14.28
N TYR A 218 -5.44 -7.73 -13.00
CA TYR A 218 -5.58 -8.80 -12.02
C TYR A 218 -7.01 -9.25 -11.94
N ARG A 219 -7.28 -10.56 -11.88
CA ARG A 219 -8.57 -11.08 -11.43
C ARG A 219 -8.39 -11.65 -10.04
N LEU A 220 -8.95 -11.01 -9.02
CA LEU A 220 -9.13 -11.68 -7.73
C LEU A 220 -10.24 -12.72 -7.92
N PRO A 221 -10.04 -13.98 -7.49
CA PRO A 221 -11.14 -14.91 -7.40
C PRO A 221 -12.07 -14.40 -6.30
N ILE A 222 -13.20 -13.82 -6.72
CA ILE A 222 -14.42 -13.79 -5.92
C ILE A 222 -14.80 -15.23 -5.58
#